data_AF-A0A7Y8HXS0-F1
#
_entry.id   AF-A0A7Y8HXS0-F1
#
_cell.length_a   1.000
_cell.length_b   1.000
_cell.length_c   1.000
_cell.angle_alpha   90.00
_cell.angle_beta   90.00
_cell.angle_gamma   90.00
#
_symmetry.space_group_name_H-M   'P 1'
#
loop_
_entity.id
_entity.type
_entity.pdbx_description
1 polymer ?
#
loop_
_entity_poly.entity_id
_entity_poly.type
_entity_poly.pdbx_seq_one_letter_code
_entity_poly.pdbx_strand_id
1 'polypeptide(L)'
;MSVVNDLVIAARTLMREPGIAAATVLTIALGVGANTAIFSVVNGVLLRPLPFPEPERLVTVYEKITTAGKSYPSLPVNAFHYTWWRGHARSF
;
A
#
# COMPACT_ATOMS: atom_id res chain seq x y z
N MET A 1 26.51 -38.20 8.84
CA MET A 1 25.05 -38.04 9.08
C MET A 1 24.43 -37.64 7.76
N SER A 2 23.36 -38.32 7.32
CA SER A 2 22.67 -37.95 6.08
C SER A 2 21.54 -36.98 6.39
N VAL A 3 21.37 -35.95 5.55
CA VAL A 3 20.35 -34.89 5.69
C VAL A 3 18.93 -35.45 5.81
N VAL A 4 18.67 -36.59 5.16
CA VAL A 4 17.38 -37.30 5.24
C VAL A 4 17.10 -37.79 6.66
N ASN A 5 18.12 -38.32 7.33
CA ASN A 5 17.97 -38.81 8.70
C ASN A 5 17.72 -37.65 9.66
N ASP A 6 18.36 -36.50 9.43
CA ASP A 6 18.15 -35.29 10.25
C ASP A 6 16.73 -34.73 10.08
N LEU A 7 16.17 -34.73 8.86
CA LEU A 7 14.78 -34.33 8.60
C LEU A 7 13.76 -35.25 9.28
N VAL A 8 13.98 -36.56 9.25
CA VAL A 8 13.11 -37.54 9.91
C VAL A 8 13.15 -37.36 11.42
N ILE A 9 14.34 -37.13 11.99
CA ILE A 9 14.49 -36.86 13.42
C ILE A 9 13.80 -35.56 13.80
N ALA A 10 13.98 -34.48 13.03
CA ALA A 10 13.34 -33.19 13.28
C ALA A 10 11.80 -33.29 13.24
N ALA A 11 11.24 -33.95 12.22
CA ALA A 11 9.80 -34.18 12.10
C ALA A 11 9.25 -34.98 13.28
N ARG A 12 9.97 -36.02 13.73
CA ARG A 12 9.59 -36.83 14.88
C ARG A 12 9.61 -36.03 16.18
N THR A 13 10.56 -35.11 16.33
CA THR A 13 10.65 -34.20 17.48
C THR A 13 9.49 -33.21 17.50
N LEU A 14 9.15 -32.62 16.35
CA LEU A 14 7.98 -31.74 16.21
C LEU A 14 6.66 -32.46 16.58
N MET A 15 6.52 -33.73 16.22
CA MET A 15 5.34 -34.54 16.57
C MET A 15 5.28 -34.94 18.05
N ARG A 16 6.41 -34.91 18.77
CA ARG A 16 6.46 -35.26 20.21
C ARG A 16 6.00 -34.11 21.10
N GLU A 17 6.24 -32.86 20.70
CA GLU A 17 5.85 -31.66 21.45
C GLU A 17 4.95 -30.74 20.61
N PRO A 18 3.72 -31.17 20.29
CA PRO A 18 2.86 -30.47 19.35
C PRO A 18 2.48 -29.05 19.79
N GLY A 19 2.44 -28.77 21.10
CA GLY A 19 2.13 -27.44 21.62
C GLY A 19 3.19 -26.39 21.27
N ILE A 20 4.46 -26.72 21.46
CA ILE A 20 5.59 -25.83 21.12
C ILE A 20 5.67 -25.69 19.59
N ALA A 21 5.57 -26.80 18.87
CA ALA A 21 5.56 -26.79 17.41
C ALA A 21 4.47 -25.88 16.85
N ALA A 22 3.23 -25.99 17.36
CA ALA A 22 2.12 -25.15 16.94
C ALA A 22 2.37 -23.66 17.23
N ALA A 23 2.85 -23.32 18.43
CA ALA A 23 3.17 -21.94 18.80
C ALA A 23 4.23 -21.35 17.86
N THR A 24 5.33 -22.06 17.60
CA THR A 24 6.38 -21.62 16.68
C THR A 24 5.87 -21.43 15.26
N VAL A 25 5.10 -22.41 14.73
CA VAL A 25 4.50 -22.32 13.40
C VAL A 25 3.58 -21.10 13.29
N LEU A 26 2.74 -20.87 14.30
CA LEU A 26 1.84 -19.72 14.33
C LEU A 26 2.60 -18.39 14.37
N THR A 27 3.65 -18.28 15.19
CA THR A 27 4.49 -17.08 15.24
C THR A 27 5.14 -16.79 13.89
N ILE A 28 5.71 -17.81 13.24
CA ILE A 28 6.32 -17.67 11.91
C ILE A 28 5.25 -17.29 10.88
N ALA A 29 4.11 -17.96 10.88
CA ALA A 29 3.02 -17.69 9.96
C ALA A 29 2.47 -16.27 10.10
N LEU A 30 2.33 -15.77 11.33
CA LEU A 30 1.90 -14.40 11.59
C LEU A 30 2.93 -13.38 11.10
N GLY A 31 4.22 -13.59 11.36
CA GLY A 31 5.27 -12.68 10.89
C GLY A 31 5.36 -12.59 9.37
N VAL A 32 5.37 -13.75 8.70
CA VAL A 32 5.42 -13.82 7.22
C VAL A 32 4.12 -13.31 6.61
N GLY A 33 2.97 -13.66 7.19
CA GLY A 33 1.65 -13.25 6.73
C GLY A 33 1.42 -11.75 6.85
N ALA A 34 1.81 -11.14 7.97
CA ALA A 34 1.69 -9.70 8.19
C ALA A 34 2.48 -8.90 7.14
N ASN A 35 3.75 -9.26 6.90
CA ASN A 35 4.58 -8.61 5.89
C ASN A 35 3.97 -8.77 4.48
N THR A 36 3.49 -9.97 4.16
CA THR A 36 2.84 -10.26 2.87
C THR A 36 1.55 -9.48 2.67
N ALA A 37 0.73 -9.34 3.73
CA ALA A 37 -0.52 -8.58 3.70
C ALA A 37 -0.26 -7.09 3.48
N ILE A 38 0.69 -6.50 4.21
CA ILE A 38 1.09 -5.10 4.03
C ILE A 38 1.56 -4.86 2.59
N PHE A 39 2.45 -5.72 2.07
CA PHE A 39 2.95 -5.57 0.71
C PHE A 39 1.83 -5.74 -0.33
N SER A 40 0.90 -6.67 -0.11
CA SER A 40 -0.24 -6.87 -1.02
C SER A 40 -1.15 -5.65 -1.08
N VAL A 41 -1.45 -5.02 0.06
CA VAL A 41 -2.26 -3.80 0.12
C VAL A 41 -1.52 -2.64 -0.55
N VAL A 42 -0.25 -2.43 -0.22
CA VAL A 42 0.57 -1.38 -0.85
C VAL A 42 0.63 -1.59 -2.36
N ASN A 43 0.87 -2.81 -2.82
CA ASN A 43 0.90 -3.10 -4.24
C ASN A 43 -0.47 -2.86 -4.91
N GLY A 44 -1.57 -3.19 -4.23
CA GLY A 44 -2.92 -3.00 -4.75
C GLY A 44 -3.38 -1.54 -4.80
N VAL A 45 -2.94 -0.70 -3.85
CA VAL A 45 -3.42 0.68 -3.68
C VAL A 45 -2.45 1.72 -4.22
N LEU A 46 -1.14 1.55 -4.00
CA LEU A 46 -0.11 2.53 -4.37
C LEU A 46 0.60 2.19 -5.67
N LEU A 47 0.85 0.90 -5.96
CA LEU A 47 1.67 0.50 -7.12
C LEU A 47 0.85 0.08 -8.33
N ARG A 48 -0.38 -0.39 -8.13
CA ARG A 48 -1.28 -0.69 -9.25
C ARG A 48 -1.68 0.64 -9.88
N PRO A 49 -1.39 0.86 -11.18
CA PRO A 49 -1.79 2.10 -11.83
C PRO A 49 -3.30 2.25 -11.69
N LEU A 50 -3.74 3.44 -11.29
CA LEU A 50 -5.17 3.75 -11.20
C LEU A 50 -5.82 3.42 -12.55
N PRO A 51 -7.07 2.91 -12.59
CA PRO A 51 -7.76 2.49 -13.81
C PRO A 51 -8.20 3.69 -14.66
N PHE A 52 -7.28 4.62 -14.92
CA PHE A 52 -7.44 5.76 -15.80
C PHE A 52 -6.54 5.57 -17.02
N PRO A 53 -7.02 5.90 -18.24
CA PRO A 53 -6.16 5.98 -19.41
C PRO A 53 -5.05 7.01 -19.16
N GLU A 54 -3.81 6.65 -19.49
CA GLU A 54 -2.63 7.52 -19.36
C GLU A 54 -2.41 8.04 -17.91
N PRO A 55 -2.22 7.17 -16.92
CA PRO A 55 -2.08 7.55 -15.51
C PRO A 55 -0.90 8.51 -15.25
N GLU A 56 0.14 8.47 -16.09
CA GLU A 56 1.26 9.40 -16.10
C GLU A 56 0.87 10.86 -16.44
N ARG A 57 -0.32 11.08 -17.00
CA ARG A 57 -0.85 12.42 -17.32
C ARG A 57 -1.84 12.94 -16.28
N LEU A 58 -2.12 12.19 -15.21
CA LEU A 58 -2.98 12.65 -14.13
C LEU A 58 -2.31 13.78 -13.36
N VAL A 59 -3.01 14.91 -13.26
CA VAL A 59 -2.58 16.09 -12.51
C VAL A 59 -3.65 16.49 -11.51
N THR A 60 -3.25 16.92 -10.32
CA THR A 60 -4.17 17.47 -9.32
C THR A 60 -4.07 19.00 -9.32
N VAL A 61 -5.21 19.67 -9.51
CA VAL A 61 -5.29 21.14 -9.51
C VAL A 61 -5.77 21.62 -8.15
N TYR A 62 -5.03 22.57 -7.56
CA TYR A 62 -5.36 23.17 -6.26
C TYR A 62 -5.46 24.69 -6.38
N GLU A 63 -6.37 25.28 -5.62
CA GLU A 63 -6.52 26.74 -5.52
C GLU A 63 -5.77 27.26 -4.29
N LYS A 64 -5.00 28.35 -4.48
CA LYS A 64 -4.39 29.12 -3.39
C LYS A 64 -5.02 30.51 -3.35
N ILE A 65 -5.77 30.79 -2.30
CA ILE A 65 -6.32 32.13 -2.06
C ILE A 65 -5.29 32.93 -1.27
N THR A 66 -4.57 33.83 -1.92
CA THR A 66 -3.49 34.63 -1.29
C THR A 66 -3.99 35.40 -0.06
N THR A 67 -5.24 35.84 -0.05
CA THR A 67 -5.87 36.60 1.04
C THR A 67 -6.29 35.74 2.24
N ALA A 68 -6.58 34.44 2.03
CA ALA A 68 -7.03 33.50 3.06
C ALA A 68 -6.01 32.39 3.35
N GLY A 69 -4.79 32.50 2.80
CA GLY A 69 -3.78 31.43 2.80
C GLY A 69 -3.28 30.99 4.18
N LYS A 70 -3.56 31.74 5.25
CA LYS A 70 -3.27 31.32 6.63
C LYS A 70 -4.31 30.35 7.21
N SER A 71 -5.55 30.39 6.73
CA SER A 71 -6.66 29.53 7.20
C SER A 71 -6.98 28.42 6.21
N TYR A 72 -6.72 28.63 4.91
CA TYR A 72 -6.97 27.66 3.85
C TYR A 72 -5.78 27.62 2.87
N PRO A 73 -4.75 26.81 3.16
CA PRO A 73 -3.49 26.79 2.39
C PRO A 73 -3.63 26.16 1.00
N SER A 74 -4.60 25.26 0.81
CA SER A 74 -4.94 24.66 -0.48
C SER A 74 -6.40 24.24 -0.46
N LEU A 75 -7.20 24.77 -1.38
CA LEU A 75 -8.59 24.36 -1.55
C LEU A 75 -8.71 23.44 -2.77
N PRO A 76 -9.49 22.35 -2.69
CA PRO A 76 -9.83 21.57 -3.85
C PRO A 76 -10.59 22.46 -4.85
N VAL A 77 -10.19 22.39 -6.12
CA VAL A 77 -10.83 23.15 -7.19
C VAL A 77 -12.17 22.49 -7.52
N ASN A 78 -13.25 23.25 -7.48
CA ASN A 78 -14.54 22.77 -7.96
C ASN A 78 -14.61 22.81 -9.51
N ALA A 79 -15.50 21.99 -10.09
CA ALA A 79 -15.61 21.88 -11.54
C ALA A 79 -15.90 23.22 -12.24
N PHE A 80 -16.66 24.10 -11.60
CA PHE A 80 -16.99 25.43 -12.14
C PHE A 80 -15.74 26.32 -12.27
N HIS A 81 -14.94 26.45 -11.21
CA HIS A 81 -13.67 27.19 -11.24
C HIS A 81 -12.70 26.63 -12.29
N TYR A 82 -12.60 25.30 -12.40
CA TYR A 82 -11.78 24.66 -13.44
C TYR A 82 -12.22 25.07 -14.85
N THR A 83 -13.52 24.97 -15.16
CA THR A 83 -14.03 25.34 -16.49
C THR A 83 -13.86 26.83 -16.78
N TRP A 84 -13.97 27.67 -15.75
CA TRP A 84 -13.76 29.11 -15.89
C TRP A 84 -12.28 29.43 -16.20
N TRP A 85 -11.32 28.84 -15.48
CA TRP A 85 -9.90 28.98 -15.80
C TRP A 85 -9.54 28.43 -17.17
N ARG A 86 -10.10 27.29 -17.56
CA ARG A 86 -9.86 26.72 -18.89
C ARG A 86 -10.23 27.69 -20.02
N GLY A 87 -11.25 28.54 -19.83
CA GLY A 87 -11.66 29.54 -20.80
C GLY A 87 -10.94 30.90 -20.71
N HIS A 88 -10.40 31.24 -19.53
CA HIS A 88 -9.88 32.60 -19.25
C HIS A 88 -8.38 32.66 -18.92
N ALA A 89 -7.75 31.54 -18.58
CA ALA A 89 -6.33 31.48 -18.29
C ALA A 89 -5.54 31.27 -19.59
N ARG A 90 -4.51 32.10 -19.80
CA ARG A 90 -3.63 32.06 -20.98
C ARG A 90 -2.49 31.03 -20.87
N SER A 91 -2.47 30.22 -19.82
CA SER A 91 -1.39 29.27 -19.53
C SER A 91 -1.96 27.93 -19.06
N PHE A 92 -2.55 27.17 -19.98
CA PHE A 92 -2.75 25.73 -19.86
C PHE A 92 -2.54 25.07 -21.20
#